data_AF-A0A8H6S239-F1
#
_entry.id   AF-A0A8H6S239-F1
#
_cell.length_a   1.000
_cell.length_b   1.000
_cell.length_c   1.000
_cell.angle_alpha   90.00
_cell.angle_beta   90.00
_cell.angle_gamma   90.00
#
_symmetry.space_group_name_H-M   'P 1'
#
loop_
_entity.id
_entity.type
_entity.pdbx_description
1 polymer ?
#
loop_
_entity_poly.entity_id
_entity_poly.type
_entity_poly.pdbx_seq_one_letter_code
_entity_poly.pdbx_strand_id
1 'polypeptide(L)'
;MDALKQRSQSTLLSKLRRAFVGIYTLVGVVLACLYPAGFFLVDESGTLSPPAICTLFINTLGFAGVALAPTARDESPIYIRACQAMCLISVLVCDYFWVPSNSPLFVRIPSSLVHAAPLIADLTAFQLILQWWDENARIYNSPRPCSERRPGSEMASRGKRGHPHMSIPTTSNGLEGEDAEHSDAVSFADFSPGELYWCDHYEWLESCGYELRPRFKPGWIPSWRQDPKKISVLCEDAWSPLNTAVIDARRLSDGRNVVLKKVDQSLHPFELEISEFLASLGKSRENHCISILEILRPADDQNLVIFVLPYLRRYNSPRFDTFGEAVELFRQLFEGVQFMHRNNVAHRDIHLGNILMDGAHLYPRGFHPDFQHQHLKVDKYADASHTTRTWRPVKYYLVDFGISRRYTPAERKAGTRDRIILGGDKSPPEHQGNQYKVDPFATDVYFLGNFIKTEFMTGNKRLLTAGFHGFEFMADLVAEMTQEDPSKRPTIDEASAHFAQVQKSLSAWKLRSRVVSRKSLRYRPDRVTMHWLRRLRSFIFRRLAIPTSLE
;
A
#
# COMPACT_ATOMS: atom_id res chain seq x y z
N MET A 1 23.49 59.80 -5.17
CA MET A 1 23.90 59.05 -6.39
C MET A 1 24.62 57.74 -6.08
N ASP A 2 25.30 57.61 -4.93
CA ASP A 2 26.08 56.39 -4.61
C ASP A 2 25.24 55.14 -4.29
N ALA A 3 24.02 55.28 -3.76
CA ALA A 3 23.12 54.14 -3.54
C ALA A 3 22.61 53.50 -4.86
N LEU A 4 22.41 54.30 -5.92
CA LEU A 4 22.03 53.80 -7.25
C LEU A 4 23.23 53.17 -7.96
N LYS A 5 24.45 53.71 -7.75
CA LYS A 5 25.70 53.12 -8.25
C LYS A 5 26.02 51.78 -7.57
N GLN A 6 25.84 51.67 -6.25
CA GLN A 6 25.98 50.40 -5.51
C GLN A 6 24.91 49.37 -5.92
N ARG A 7 23.65 49.79 -6.13
CA ARG A 7 22.58 48.88 -6.56
C ARG A 7 22.79 48.39 -8.00
N SER A 8 23.26 49.27 -8.88
CA SER A 8 23.69 48.96 -10.26
C SER A 8 24.91 48.04 -10.31
N GLN A 9 25.93 48.30 -9.48
CA GLN A 9 27.11 47.44 -9.38
C GLN A 9 26.76 46.06 -8.79
N SER A 10 25.89 45.98 -7.78
CA SER A 10 25.45 44.69 -7.21
C SER A 10 24.63 43.87 -8.22
N THR A 11 23.81 44.53 -9.04
CA THR A 11 23.05 43.85 -10.10
C THR A 11 23.94 43.42 -11.25
N LEU A 12 24.93 44.23 -11.63
CA LEU A 12 25.94 43.87 -12.62
C LEU A 12 26.84 42.73 -12.13
N LEU A 13 27.30 42.76 -10.87
CA LEU A 13 28.05 41.65 -10.26
C LEU A 13 27.20 40.38 -10.17
N SER A 14 25.91 40.49 -9.88
CA SER A 14 24.99 39.33 -9.85
C SER A 14 24.72 38.75 -11.24
N LYS A 15 24.72 39.60 -12.28
CA LYS A 15 24.56 39.20 -13.68
C LYS A 15 25.85 38.58 -14.20
N LEU A 16 27.01 39.15 -13.86
CA LEU A 16 28.32 38.60 -14.18
C LEU A 16 28.58 37.27 -13.45
N ARG A 17 28.19 37.14 -12.17
CA ARG A 17 28.23 35.84 -11.46
C ARG A 17 27.31 34.81 -12.10
N ARG A 18 26.09 35.18 -12.48
CA ARG A 18 25.16 34.26 -13.16
C ARG A 18 25.65 33.87 -14.56
N ALA A 19 26.24 34.81 -15.30
CA ALA A 19 26.87 34.54 -16.59
C ALA A 19 28.11 33.65 -16.42
N PHE A 20 28.95 33.90 -15.41
CA PHE A 20 30.13 33.08 -15.12
C PHE A 20 29.74 31.67 -14.70
N VAL A 21 28.74 31.51 -13.82
CA VAL A 21 28.21 30.19 -13.45
C VAL A 21 27.55 29.50 -14.65
N GLY A 22 26.81 30.23 -15.48
CA GLY A 22 26.21 29.71 -16.72
C GLY A 22 27.27 29.25 -17.73
N ILE A 23 28.31 30.04 -17.96
CA ILE A 23 29.43 29.71 -18.85
C ILE A 23 30.26 28.57 -18.26
N TYR A 24 30.55 28.57 -16.97
CA TYR A 24 31.29 27.49 -16.31
C TYR A 24 30.51 26.17 -16.30
N THR A 25 29.18 26.23 -16.14
CA THR A 25 28.31 25.05 -16.24
C THR A 25 28.20 24.59 -17.69
N LEU A 26 28.08 25.49 -18.66
CA LEU A 26 28.01 25.15 -20.08
C LEU A 26 29.34 24.58 -20.59
N VAL A 27 30.47 25.18 -20.20
CA VAL A 27 31.82 24.69 -20.52
C VAL A 27 32.10 23.39 -19.77
N GLY A 28 31.67 23.25 -18.52
CA GLY A 28 31.77 22.00 -17.77
C GLY A 28 30.95 20.86 -18.39
N VAL A 29 29.74 21.16 -18.87
CA VAL A 29 28.89 20.22 -19.61
C VAL A 29 29.46 19.91 -20.98
N VAL A 30 29.95 20.91 -21.73
CA VAL A 30 30.60 20.70 -23.03
C VAL A 30 31.88 19.87 -22.87
N LEU A 31 32.71 20.14 -21.87
CA LEU A 31 33.91 19.34 -21.58
C LEU A 31 33.57 17.93 -21.09
N ALA A 32 32.53 17.76 -20.26
CA ALA A 32 32.04 16.45 -19.82
C ALA A 32 31.37 15.66 -20.95
N CYS A 33 30.77 16.34 -21.94
CA CYS A 33 30.22 15.72 -23.15
C CYS A 33 31.26 15.47 -24.24
N LEU A 34 32.37 16.22 -24.26
CA LEU A 34 33.50 16.01 -25.18
C LEU A 34 34.48 14.94 -24.67
N TYR A 35 34.56 14.72 -23.36
CA TYR A 35 35.46 13.72 -22.76
C TYR A 35 35.18 12.28 -23.26
N PRO A 36 33.92 11.88 -23.56
CA PRO A 36 33.63 10.61 -24.22
C PRO A 36 33.81 10.60 -25.74
N ALA A 37 33.59 11.74 -26.39
CA ALA A 37 33.45 11.81 -27.84
C ALA A 37 34.77 11.60 -28.60
N GLY A 38 35.92 11.76 -27.93
CA GLY A 38 37.23 11.68 -28.56
C GLY A 38 37.76 10.26 -28.80
N PHE A 39 37.19 9.21 -28.20
CA PHE A 39 37.85 7.90 -28.20
C PHE A 39 37.06 6.71 -28.76
N PHE A 40 35.73 6.69 -28.78
CA PHE A 40 35.02 5.50 -29.26
C PHE A 40 33.64 5.85 -29.82
N LEU A 41 33.57 6.15 -31.12
CA LEU A 41 32.29 6.34 -31.83
C LEU A 41 32.13 5.42 -33.05
N VAL A 42 33.06 4.49 -33.26
CA VAL A 42 33.05 3.61 -34.41
C VAL A 42 33.44 2.21 -33.94
N ASP A 43 32.63 1.20 -34.25
CA ASP A 43 33.07 -0.19 -34.14
C ASP A 43 34.20 -0.50 -35.14
N GLU A 44 34.86 -1.66 -35.05
CA GLU A 44 35.95 -2.03 -35.98
C GLU A 44 35.52 -2.07 -37.46
N SER A 45 34.21 -2.03 -37.75
CA SER A 45 33.63 -2.03 -39.10
C SER A 45 33.24 -0.65 -39.65
N GLY A 46 33.50 0.45 -38.93
CA GLY A 46 33.19 1.79 -39.45
C GLY A 46 31.77 2.28 -39.11
N THR A 47 30.99 1.52 -38.35
CA THR A 47 29.58 1.82 -38.06
C THR A 47 29.37 2.38 -36.65
N LEU A 48 28.46 3.36 -36.55
CA LEU A 48 28.02 3.91 -35.27
C LEU A 48 27.21 2.86 -34.50
N SER A 49 27.61 2.56 -33.27
CA SER A 49 26.90 1.58 -32.43
C SER A 49 25.49 2.08 -32.09
N PRO A 50 24.48 1.19 -31.94
CA PRO A 50 23.11 1.59 -31.58
C PRO A 50 23.01 2.48 -30.32
N PRO A 51 23.84 2.30 -29.28
CA PRO A 51 23.92 3.24 -28.15
C PRO A 51 24.48 4.61 -28.53
N ALA A 52 25.49 4.68 -29.40
CA ALA A 52 26.03 5.96 -29.89
C ALA A 52 24.99 6.71 -30.73
N ILE A 53 24.21 6.00 -31.55
CA ILE A 53 23.07 6.57 -32.30
C ILE A 53 22.02 7.10 -31.32
N CYS A 54 21.66 6.35 -30.28
CA CYS A 54 20.70 6.81 -29.27
C CYS A 54 21.20 8.05 -28.50
N THR A 55 22.46 8.07 -28.08
CA THR A 55 23.05 9.22 -27.37
C THR A 55 23.13 10.44 -28.26
N LEU A 56 23.53 10.27 -29.53
CA LEU A 56 23.51 11.35 -30.52
C LEU A 56 22.08 11.86 -30.72
N PHE A 57 21.10 10.97 -30.90
CA PHE A 57 19.69 11.33 -31.12
C PHE A 57 19.08 12.07 -29.93
N ILE A 58 19.36 11.62 -28.70
CA ILE A 58 18.87 12.24 -27.46
C ILE A 58 19.53 13.61 -27.25
N ASN A 59 20.84 13.73 -27.49
CA ASN A 59 21.53 15.01 -27.39
C ASN A 59 21.06 15.99 -28.47
N THR A 60 20.89 15.54 -29.73
CA THR A 60 20.36 16.37 -30.82
C THR A 60 18.93 16.81 -30.55
N LEU A 61 18.06 15.95 -30.02
CA LEU A 61 16.71 16.32 -29.58
C LEU A 61 16.71 17.30 -28.41
N GLY A 62 17.64 17.14 -27.46
CA GLY A 62 17.84 18.06 -26.34
C GLY A 62 18.29 19.45 -26.82
N PHE A 63 19.28 19.50 -27.72
CA PHE A 63 19.76 20.75 -28.32
C PHE A 63 18.71 21.41 -29.23
N ALA A 64 17.97 20.63 -30.02
CA ALA A 64 16.86 21.14 -30.82
C ALA A 64 15.74 21.69 -29.93
N GLY A 65 15.44 21.04 -28.80
CA GLY A 65 14.46 21.53 -27.82
C GLY A 65 14.90 22.83 -27.14
N VAL A 66 16.20 23.01 -26.88
CA VAL A 66 16.77 24.26 -26.36
C VAL A 66 16.81 25.37 -27.43
N ALA A 67 17.10 25.03 -28.68
CA ALA A 67 17.15 25.98 -29.79
C ALA A 67 15.76 26.42 -30.29
N LEU A 68 14.75 25.56 -30.17
CA LEU A 68 13.35 25.83 -30.53
C LEU A 68 12.53 26.40 -29.35
N ALA A 69 13.11 26.46 -28.15
CA ALA A 69 12.48 27.16 -27.05
C ALA A 69 12.35 28.65 -27.45
N PRO A 70 11.13 29.22 -27.46
CA PRO A 70 10.96 30.61 -27.83
C PRO A 70 11.84 31.45 -26.92
N THR A 71 12.54 32.43 -27.49
CA THR A 71 13.20 33.52 -26.77
C THR A 71 12.14 34.39 -26.09
N ALA A 72 11.33 33.77 -25.24
CA ALA A 72 10.31 34.40 -24.45
C ALA A 72 11.04 35.15 -23.33
N ARG A 73 10.82 36.45 -23.31
CA ARG A 73 11.34 37.43 -22.34
C ARG A 73 10.91 37.18 -20.88
N ASP A 74 10.45 35.98 -20.54
CA ASP A 74 10.14 35.57 -19.18
C ASP A 74 11.00 34.36 -18.79
N GLU A 75 12.01 34.64 -17.95
CA GLU A 75 12.84 33.68 -17.25
C GLU A 75 12.01 32.90 -16.22
N SER A 76 11.13 32.02 -16.69
CA SER A 76 10.38 31.11 -15.83
C SER A 76 11.34 30.10 -15.18
N PRO A 77 11.40 30.01 -13.84
CA PRO A 77 12.26 29.05 -13.12
C PRO A 77 11.99 27.59 -13.50
N ILE A 78 10.86 27.31 -14.13
CA ILE A 78 10.46 25.97 -14.57
C ILE A 78 11.28 25.49 -15.76
N TYR A 79 11.65 26.39 -16.68
CA TYR A 79 12.46 26.03 -17.86
C TYR A 79 13.90 25.75 -17.47
N ILE A 80 14.48 26.57 -16.58
CA ILE A 80 15.83 26.34 -16.05
C ILE A 80 15.88 25.02 -15.27
N ARG A 81 14.85 24.71 -14.46
CA ARG A 81 14.75 23.43 -13.75
C ARG A 81 14.58 22.24 -14.70
N ALA A 82 13.85 22.40 -15.80
CA ALA A 82 13.71 21.36 -16.82
C ALA A 82 15.06 21.08 -17.52
N CYS A 83 15.79 22.13 -17.91
CA CYS A 83 17.13 21.98 -18.49
C CYS A 83 18.14 21.36 -17.51
N GLN A 84 18.08 21.73 -16.23
CA GLN A 84 18.93 21.14 -15.19
C GLN A 84 18.59 19.67 -14.91
N ALA A 85 17.30 19.32 -14.89
CA ALA A 85 16.86 17.94 -14.74
C ALA A 85 17.25 17.08 -15.95
N MET A 86 17.14 17.63 -17.16
CA MET A 86 17.59 16.96 -18.40
C MET A 86 19.11 16.75 -18.38
N CYS A 87 19.91 17.75 -17.97
CA CYS A 87 21.35 17.60 -17.83
C CYS A 87 21.73 16.56 -16.76
N LEU A 88 21.05 16.55 -15.62
CA LEU A 88 21.26 15.56 -14.55
C LEU A 88 20.94 14.15 -15.04
N ILE A 89 19.85 13.98 -15.81
CA ILE A 89 19.50 12.69 -16.42
C ILE A 89 20.56 12.28 -17.44
N SER A 90 21.04 13.21 -18.27
CA SER A 90 22.11 12.91 -19.23
C SER A 90 23.41 12.48 -18.54
N VAL A 91 23.81 13.15 -17.44
CA VAL A 91 24.99 12.75 -16.65
C VAL A 91 24.79 11.37 -16.02
N LEU A 92 23.62 11.12 -15.40
CA LEU A 92 23.31 9.83 -14.78
C LEU A 92 23.22 8.68 -15.80
N VAL A 93 22.72 8.96 -17.01
CA VAL A 93 22.66 7.98 -18.11
C VAL A 93 24.06 7.73 -18.67
N CYS A 94 24.88 8.76 -18.88
CA CYS A 94 26.27 8.60 -19.31
C CYS A 94 27.11 7.82 -18.29
N ASP A 95 26.94 8.06 -16.99
CA ASP A 95 27.60 7.31 -15.91
C ASP A 95 27.14 5.84 -15.84
N TYR A 96 25.85 5.58 -16.12
CA TYR A 96 25.29 4.22 -16.07
C TYR A 96 25.73 3.34 -17.25
N PHE A 97 25.99 3.93 -18.42
CA PHE A 97 26.37 3.19 -19.63
C PHE A 97 27.88 3.09 -19.87
N TRP A 98 28.71 3.80 -19.10
CA TRP A 98 30.15 3.87 -19.36
C TRP A 98 31.03 3.58 -18.14
N VAL A 99 30.88 2.36 -17.62
CA VAL A 99 32.00 1.64 -17.01
C VAL A 99 32.07 0.23 -17.62
N PRO A 100 32.72 0.05 -18.79
CA PRO A 100 33.15 -1.28 -19.19
C PRO A 100 34.34 -1.65 -18.31
N SER A 101 34.16 -2.63 -17.42
CA SER A 101 35.24 -3.16 -16.57
C SER A 101 36.37 -3.86 -17.35
N ASN A 102 36.27 -3.97 -18.68
CA ASN A 102 37.16 -4.76 -19.54
C ASN A 102 37.70 -3.99 -20.76
N SER A 103 38.13 -2.73 -20.61
CA SER A 103 38.94 -2.06 -21.65
C SER A 103 40.44 -2.18 -21.36
N PRO A 104 41.28 -2.64 -22.30
CA PRO A 104 42.72 -2.88 -22.07
C PRO A 104 43.55 -1.59 -21.92
N LEU A 105 42.96 -0.40 -22.05
CA LEU A 105 43.63 0.90 -21.89
C LEU A 105 43.61 1.46 -20.46
N PHE A 106 42.90 0.83 -19.52
CA PHE A 106 42.73 1.36 -18.14
C PHE A 106 43.92 1.09 -17.19
N VAL A 107 45.04 0.57 -17.68
CA VAL A 107 46.10 -0.03 -16.83
C VAL A 107 47.03 1.00 -16.15
N ARG A 108 46.78 2.32 -16.22
CA ARG A 108 47.71 3.30 -15.58
C ARG A 108 47.09 4.39 -14.71
N ILE A 109 45.79 4.37 -14.43
CA ILE A 109 45.17 5.34 -13.50
C ILE A 109 44.67 4.57 -12.27
N PRO A 110 45.06 4.94 -11.04
CA PRO A 110 44.57 4.30 -9.83
C PRO A 110 43.03 4.33 -9.79
N SER A 111 42.40 3.17 -9.59
CA SER A 111 40.93 3.03 -9.55
C SER A 111 40.28 3.93 -8.49
N SER A 112 41.01 4.29 -7.44
CA SER A 112 40.58 5.29 -6.44
C SER A 112 40.37 6.69 -7.03
N LEU A 113 41.17 7.13 -8.00
CA LEU A 113 41.04 8.42 -8.68
C LEU A 113 39.89 8.41 -9.70
N VAL A 114 39.67 7.28 -10.36
CA VAL A 114 38.59 7.07 -11.33
C VAL A 114 37.21 7.14 -10.65
N HIS A 115 37.10 6.62 -9.42
CA HIS A 115 35.85 6.70 -8.64
C HIS A 115 35.74 7.98 -7.79
N ALA A 116 36.85 8.59 -7.38
CA ALA A 116 36.83 9.80 -6.57
C ALA A 116 36.42 11.04 -7.38
N ALA A 117 36.82 11.16 -8.65
CA ALA A 117 36.52 12.36 -9.43
C ALA A 117 35.01 12.59 -9.69
N PRO A 118 34.19 11.58 -10.09
CA PRO A 118 32.74 11.74 -10.21
C PRO A 118 32.08 12.01 -8.86
N LEU A 119 32.50 11.29 -7.81
CA LEU A 119 31.94 11.46 -6.47
C LEU A 119 32.24 12.86 -5.88
N ILE A 120 33.44 13.40 -6.12
CA ILE A 120 33.81 14.76 -5.70
C ILE A 120 33.03 15.79 -6.54
N ALA A 121 32.87 15.57 -7.84
CA ALA A 121 32.07 16.45 -8.70
C ALA A 121 30.59 16.46 -8.27
N ASP A 122 30.01 15.30 -7.94
CA ASP A 122 28.65 15.15 -7.45
C ASP A 122 28.45 15.79 -6.08
N LEU A 123 29.39 15.59 -5.14
CA LEU A 123 29.34 16.20 -3.81
C LEU A 123 29.50 17.73 -3.88
N THR A 124 30.35 18.22 -4.78
CA THR A 124 30.55 19.66 -4.99
C THR A 124 29.31 20.29 -5.65
N ALA A 125 28.72 19.61 -6.64
CA ALA A 125 27.45 20.02 -7.24
C ALA A 125 26.30 20.05 -6.22
N PHE A 126 26.22 19.02 -5.35
CA PHE A 126 25.24 18.97 -4.27
C PHE A 126 25.44 20.08 -3.23
N GLN A 127 26.68 20.37 -2.82
CA GLN A 127 26.96 21.47 -1.88
C GLN A 127 26.61 22.84 -2.46
N LEU A 128 26.91 23.08 -3.74
CA LEU A 128 26.57 24.33 -4.43
C LEU A 128 25.04 24.52 -4.55
N ILE A 129 24.29 23.43 -4.78
CA ILE A 129 22.82 23.45 -4.79
C ILE A 129 22.25 23.77 -3.41
N LEU A 130 22.81 23.19 -2.34
CA LEU A 130 22.36 23.45 -0.96
C LEU A 130 22.68 24.87 -0.51
N GLN A 131 23.86 25.40 -0.82
CA GLN A 131 24.21 26.80 -0.55
C GLN A 131 23.28 27.76 -1.31
N TRP A 132 22.97 27.47 -2.58
CA TRP A 132 22.06 28.30 -3.37
C TRP A 132 20.62 28.25 -2.83
N TRP A 133 20.18 27.10 -2.30
CA TRP A 133 18.87 26.98 -1.65
C TRP A 133 18.81 27.82 -0.37
N ASP A 134 19.84 27.78 0.46
CA ASP A 134 19.89 28.52 1.73
C ASP A 134 19.96 30.06 1.51
N GLU A 135 20.67 30.50 0.48
CA GLU A 135 20.71 31.92 0.07
C GLU A 135 19.34 32.42 -0.44
N ASN A 136 18.61 31.61 -1.21
CA ASN A 136 17.28 31.98 -1.70
C ASN A 136 16.20 31.91 -0.61
N ALA A 137 16.33 31.02 0.37
CA ALA A 137 15.42 30.96 1.52
C ALA A 137 15.49 32.24 2.38
N ARG A 138 16.67 32.88 2.46
CA ARG A 138 16.85 34.16 3.16
C ARG A 138 16.24 35.35 2.42
N ILE A 139 16.17 35.30 1.07
CA ILE A 139 15.55 36.35 0.25
C ILE A 139 14.02 36.35 0.41
N TYR A 140 13.40 35.18 0.55
CA TYR A 140 11.94 35.05 0.73
C TYR A 140 11.43 35.38 2.14
N ASN A 141 12.29 35.39 3.16
CA ASN A 141 11.92 35.58 4.57
C ASN A 141 12.22 36.99 5.13
N SER A 142 12.50 37.99 4.29
CA SER A 142 12.67 39.38 4.76
C SER A 142 11.30 40.08 4.94
N PRO A 143 11.03 40.75 6.10
CA PRO A 143 9.72 41.38 6.33
C PRO A 143 9.55 42.63 5.47
N ARG A 144 8.39 42.78 4.81
CA ARG A 144 8.02 44.00 4.07
C ARG A 144 7.55 45.11 5.03
N PRO A 145 7.89 46.38 4.79
CA PRO A 145 7.44 47.48 5.65
C PRO A 145 5.98 47.85 5.41
N CYS A 146 5.33 48.31 6.47
CA CYS A 146 3.94 48.75 6.55
C CYS A 146 3.81 50.24 6.12
N SER A 147 2.81 50.57 5.30
CA SER A 147 2.32 51.95 5.05
C SER A 147 1.08 51.86 4.14
N GLU A 148 0.06 52.71 4.17
CA GLU A 148 -0.60 53.58 5.15
C GLU A 148 -1.97 53.93 4.48
N ARG A 149 -2.98 54.33 5.26
CA ARG A 149 -4.38 54.54 4.80
C ARG A 149 -4.61 55.90 4.09
N ARG A 150 -5.71 55.95 3.30
CA ARG A 150 -6.88 56.90 3.32
C ARG A 150 -7.29 57.41 1.91
N PRO A 151 -8.45 58.08 1.69
CA PRO A 151 -9.84 57.62 1.89
C PRO A 151 -10.85 58.05 0.76
N GLY A 152 -12.02 57.39 0.69
CA GLY A 152 -13.35 57.96 0.35
C GLY A 152 -13.73 58.39 -1.09
N SER A 153 -14.85 57.85 -1.63
CA SER A 153 -15.92 58.61 -2.33
C SER A 153 -17.08 57.69 -2.77
N GLU A 154 -18.31 58.18 -2.60
CA GLU A 154 -19.62 57.55 -2.87
C GLU A 154 -20.06 57.51 -4.36
N MET A 155 -21.12 56.70 -4.60
CA MET A 155 -22.21 56.81 -5.59
C MET A 155 -21.96 56.73 -7.12
N ALA A 156 -22.62 55.77 -7.81
CA ALA A 156 -23.78 56.01 -8.70
C ALA A 156 -24.15 54.84 -9.67
N SER A 157 -25.42 54.42 -9.60
CA SER A 157 -26.42 54.10 -10.66
C SER A 157 -26.20 53.13 -11.85
N ARG A 158 -27.29 52.34 -12.09
CA ARG A 158 -27.90 51.85 -13.37
C ARG A 158 -27.07 50.91 -14.26
N GLY A 159 -27.58 49.82 -14.84
CA GLY A 159 -28.90 49.18 -14.89
C GLY A 159 -28.85 48.02 -15.89
N LYS A 160 -29.74 47.03 -15.82
CA LYS A 160 -29.94 46.03 -16.90
C LYS A 160 -31.42 45.65 -17.07
N ARG A 161 -31.93 45.96 -18.27
CA ARG A 161 -33.10 45.34 -18.96
C ARG A 161 -32.71 43.89 -19.29
N GLY A 162 -33.55 42.89 -19.56
CA GLY A 162 -34.98 42.73 -19.81
C GLY A 162 -35.17 41.30 -20.39
N HIS A 163 -36.29 40.66 -20.07
CA HIS A 163 -36.83 39.32 -20.43
C HIS A 163 -36.95 39.02 -21.95
N PRO A 164 -37.40 37.83 -22.45
CA PRO A 164 -38.33 36.80 -21.85
C PRO A 164 -37.95 35.32 -22.06
N HIS A 165 -38.36 34.34 -21.24
CA HIS A 165 -39.67 33.69 -21.01
C HIS A 165 -40.32 33.03 -22.23
N MET A 166 -40.46 31.70 -22.19
CA MET A 166 -41.50 30.95 -22.91
C MET A 166 -41.83 29.66 -22.13
N SER A 167 -43.13 29.35 -22.01
CA SER A 167 -43.71 28.35 -21.12
C SER A 167 -44.85 27.61 -21.82
N ILE A 168 -45.03 26.32 -21.45
CA ILE A 168 -46.30 25.53 -21.36
C ILE A 168 -46.83 24.94 -22.70
N PRO A 169 -47.47 23.72 -22.76
CA PRO A 169 -48.38 23.14 -21.76
C PRO A 169 -48.29 21.65 -21.38
N THR A 170 -48.92 21.40 -20.23
CA THR A 170 -49.46 20.15 -19.66
C THR A 170 -50.78 19.74 -20.34
N THR A 171 -51.02 18.43 -20.49
CA THR A 171 -52.36 17.83 -20.47
C THR A 171 -52.33 16.47 -19.77
N SER A 172 -53.33 16.27 -18.91
CA SER A 172 -53.68 15.04 -18.20
C SER A 172 -54.62 14.17 -19.02
N ASN A 173 -54.50 12.85 -18.92
CA ASN A 173 -55.62 11.88 -18.91
C ASN A 173 -55.09 10.53 -18.38
N GLY A 174 -55.79 9.97 -17.39
CA GLY A 174 -55.49 8.64 -16.83
C GLY A 174 -56.26 7.54 -17.55
N LEU A 175 -55.77 6.30 -17.41
CA LEU A 175 -56.52 5.05 -17.47
C LEU A 175 -55.68 3.95 -16.77
N GLU A 176 -56.26 3.42 -15.70
CA GLU A 176 -56.25 2.06 -15.15
C GLU A 176 -55.08 1.10 -15.42
N GLY A 177 -54.52 0.61 -14.30
CA GLY A 177 -54.33 -0.82 -13.98
C GLY A 177 -53.55 -1.70 -14.94
N GLU A 178 -52.35 -2.11 -14.53
CA GLU A 178 -51.99 -3.52 -14.42
C GLU A 178 -50.66 -3.66 -13.67
N ASP A 179 -50.67 -4.56 -12.69
CA ASP A 179 -49.60 -4.87 -11.77
C ASP A 179 -48.34 -5.33 -12.52
N ALA A 180 -47.30 -4.50 -12.48
CA ALA A 180 -45.95 -4.90 -12.86
C ALA A 180 -45.07 -4.94 -11.61
N GLU A 181 -45.00 -6.16 -11.05
CA GLU A 181 -43.97 -6.69 -10.14
C GLU A 181 -42.78 -5.73 -9.90
N HIS A 182 -42.87 -4.93 -8.84
CA HIS A 182 -41.68 -4.28 -8.28
C HIS A 182 -40.94 -5.31 -7.44
N SER A 183 -39.84 -5.78 -8.02
CA SER A 183 -38.76 -6.54 -7.40
C SER A 183 -38.57 -6.23 -5.91
N ASP A 184 -38.36 -7.28 -5.10
CA ASP A 184 -37.93 -7.27 -3.69
C ASP A 184 -36.67 -6.41 -3.45
N ALA A 185 -36.83 -5.09 -3.49
CA ALA A 185 -35.78 -4.14 -3.15
C ALA A 185 -35.69 -4.09 -1.63
N VAL A 186 -34.71 -4.81 -1.08
CA VAL A 186 -34.38 -4.77 0.36
C VAL A 186 -34.27 -3.31 0.81
N SER A 187 -35.18 -2.88 1.66
CA SER A 187 -35.14 -1.55 2.28
C SER A 187 -33.93 -1.48 3.20
N PHE A 188 -33.03 -0.52 2.98
CA PHE A 188 -31.89 -0.27 3.88
C PHE A 188 -32.30 0.09 5.32
N ALA A 189 -33.58 0.38 5.55
CA ALA A 189 -34.11 0.64 6.88
C ALA A 189 -34.50 -0.64 7.63
N ASP A 190 -34.59 -1.77 6.92
CA ASP A 190 -35.02 -3.04 7.49
C ASP A 190 -33.78 -3.80 7.96
N PHE A 191 -33.92 -4.53 9.06
CA PHE A 191 -32.85 -5.37 9.59
C PHE A 191 -32.91 -6.74 8.94
N SER A 192 -31.77 -7.22 8.44
CA SER A 192 -31.62 -8.62 8.08
C SER A 192 -31.68 -9.51 9.33
N PRO A 193 -32.05 -10.80 9.20
CA PRO A 193 -32.07 -11.73 10.34
C PRO A 193 -30.75 -11.80 11.12
N GLY A 194 -29.63 -11.56 10.42
CA GLY A 194 -28.30 -11.53 11.04
C GLY A 194 -28.02 -10.28 11.89
N GLU A 195 -28.67 -9.16 11.57
CA GLU A 195 -28.58 -7.92 12.33
C GLU A 195 -29.48 -7.93 13.57
N LEU A 196 -30.64 -8.59 13.50
CA LEU A 196 -31.60 -8.64 14.60
C LEU A 196 -30.97 -9.09 15.92
N TYR A 197 -30.16 -10.15 15.90
CA TYR A 197 -29.45 -10.59 17.11
C TYR A 197 -28.65 -9.45 17.76
N TRP A 198 -27.91 -8.67 16.97
CA TRP A 198 -27.08 -7.59 17.49
C TRP A 198 -27.92 -6.42 18.03
N CYS A 199 -29.05 -6.14 17.40
CA CYS A 199 -30.02 -5.15 17.90
C CYS A 199 -30.65 -5.61 19.22
N ASP A 200 -31.12 -6.85 19.28
CA ASP A 200 -31.78 -7.44 20.46
C ASP A 200 -30.84 -7.51 21.68
N HIS A 201 -29.54 -7.63 21.44
CA HIS A 201 -28.51 -7.71 22.48
C HIS A 201 -27.76 -6.39 22.73
N TYR A 202 -28.18 -5.27 22.11
CA TYR A 202 -27.46 -4.00 22.21
C TYR A 202 -27.27 -3.55 23.66
N GLU A 203 -28.36 -3.49 24.45
CA GLU A 203 -28.32 -2.99 25.83
C GLU A 203 -27.45 -3.87 26.73
N TRP A 204 -27.50 -5.18 26.54
CA TRP A 204 -26.65 -6.12 27.26
C TRP A 204 -25.17 -5.92 26.91
N LEU A 205 -24.82 -5.80 25.62
CA LEU A 205 -23.45 -5.52 25.18
C LEU A 205 -22.94 -4.18 25.72
N GLU A 206 -23.78 -3.15 25.73
CA GLU A 206 -23.47 -1.84 26.31
C GLU A 206 -23.19 -1.97 27.81
N SER A 207 -23.99 -2.75 28.54
CA SER A 207 -23.76 -3.05 29.96
C SER A 207 -22.45 -3.84 30.21
N CYS A 208 -22.03 -4.66 29.25
CA CYS A 208 -20.72 -5.32 29.26
C CYS A 208 -19.56 -4.37 28.86
N GLY A 209 -19.84 -3.11 28.54
CA GLY A 209 -18.82 -2.12 28.18
C GLY A 209 -18.52 -2.02 26.67
N TYR A 210 -19.43 -2.51 25.81
CA TYR A 210 -19.26 -2.55 24.36
C TYR A 210 -20.41 -1.87 23.63
N GLU A 211 -20.13 -0.78 22.94
CA GLU A 211 -21.12 -0.01 22.19
C GLU A 211 -21.05 -0.34 20.71
N LEU A 212 -22.19 -0.74 20.12
CA LEU A 212 -22.33 -0.95 18.68
C LEU A 212 -22.63 0.36 17.93
N ARG A 213 -22.49 0.34 16.61
CA ARG A 213 -22.85 1.48 15.74
C ARG A 213 -24.33 1.92 15.92
N PRO A 214 -24.66 3.19 15.66
CA PRO A 214 -26.02 3.73 15.88
C PRO A 214 -27.15 2.92 15.24
N ARG A 215 -26.91 2.27 14.10
CA ARG A 215 -27.87 1.40 13.40
C ARG A 215 -28.44 0.30 14.30
N PHE A 216 -27.64 -0.24 15.21
CA PHE A 216 -28.03 -1.36 16.07
C PHE A 216 -28.65 -0.91 17.40
N LYS A 217 -28.73 0.40 17.64
CA LYS A 217 -29.27 0.95 18.88
C LYS A 217 -30.79 0.85 18.90
N PRO A 218 -31.42 0.46 20.03
CA PRO A 218 -32.87 0.50 20.18
C PRO A 218 -33.43 1.89 19.84
N GLY A 219 -34.52 1.92 19.06
CA GLY A 219 -35.14 3.17 18.61
C GLY A 219 -34.36 3.93 17.53
N TRP A 220 -33.38 3.30 16.86
CA TRP A 220 -32.69 3.89 15.72
C TRP A 220 -33.66 4.36 14.64
N ILE A 221 -33.49 5.61 14.20
CA ILE A 221 -34.22 6.19 13.07
C ILE A 221 -33.22 6.45 11.96
N PRO A 222 -33.39 5.85 10.75
CA PRO A 222 -32.47 6.03 9.65
C PRO A 222 -32.20 7.50 9.33
N SER A 223 -30.93 7.85 9.16
CA SER A 223 -30.51 9.24 9.01
C SER A 223 -31.09 9.92 7.76
N TRP A 224 -31.39 9.15 6.70
CA TRP A 224 -32.05 9.63 5.48
C TRP A 224 -33.56 9.83 5.61
N ARG A 225 -34.20 9.28 6.65
CA ARG A 225 -35.58 9.62 6.97
C ARG A 225 -35.69 10.96 7.70
N GLN A 226 -34.63 11.35 8.41
CA GLN A 226 -34.55 12.64 9.10
C GLN A 226 -34.14 13.79 8.16
N ASP A 227 -33.27 13.50 7.19
CA ASP A 227 -32.86 14.46 6.17
C ASP A 227 -33.10 13.88 4.76
N PRO A 228 -34.16 14.30 4.06
CA PRO A 228 -34.50 13.83 2.72
C PRO A 228 -33.45 14.10 1.64
N LYS A 229 -32.43 14.93 1.93
CA LYS A 229 -31.32 15.17 1.00
C LYS A 229 -30.28 14.06 1.03
N LYS A 230 -30.31 13.19 2.04
CA LYS A 230 -29.37 12.08 2.15
C LYS A 230 -29.82 10.90 1.29
N ILE A 231 -28.84 10.29 0.63
CA ILE A 231 -29.02 9.06 -0.13
C ILE A 231 -28.71 7.90 0.80
N SER A 232 -29.66 6.99 1.01
CA SER A 232 -29.58 5.88 1.98
C SER A 232 -28.29 5.06 1.88
N VAL A 233 -27.92 4.62 0.67
CA VAL A 233 -26.69 3.81 0.45
C VAL A 233 -25.39 4.55 0.81
N LEU A 234 -25.43 5.89 0.89
CA LEU A 234 -24.31 6.74 1.31
C LEU A 234 -24.42 7.16 2.78
N CYS A 235 -25.27 6.51 3.56
CA CYS A 235 -25.33 6.74 5.00
C CYS A 235 -24.67 5.58 5.73
N GLU A 236 -23.76 5.87 6.67
CA GLU A 236 -23.06 4.84 7.45
C GLU A 236 -24.05 3.91 8.18
N ASP A 237 -25.17 4.47 8.63
CA ASP A 237 -26.24 3.75 9.32
C ASP A 237 -27.13 2.90 8.38
N ALA A 238 -26.82 2.84 7.08
CA ALA A 238 -27.38 1.88 6.14
C ALA A 238 -26.54 0.60 6.00
N TRP A 239 -25.32 0.56 6.55
CA TRP A 239 -24.39 -0.52 6.27
C TRP A 239 -24.54 -1.69 7.23
N SER A 240 -24.97 -2.83 6.68
CA SER A 240 -25.06 -4.10 7.38
C SER A 240 -23.71 -4.82 7.44
N PRO A 241 -23.48 -5.67 8.47
CA PRO A 241 -22.29 -6.51 8.51
C PRO A 241 -22.28 -7.52 7.37
N LEU A 242 -21.13 -7.72 6.72
CA LEU A 242 -20.98 -8.72 5.65
C LEU A 242 -21.13 -10.16 6.18
N ASN A 243 -20.61 -10.40 7.38
CA ASN A 243 -20.74 -11.65 8.10
C ASN A 243 -21.62 -11.38 9.32
N THR A 244 -22.78 -12.04 9.37
CA THR A 244 -23.78 -11.85 10.44
C THR A 244 -23.28 -12.29 11.81
N ALA A 245 -22.22 -13.11 11.86
CA ALA A 245 -21.56 -13.52 13.09
C ALA A 245 -20.52 -12.51 13.61
N VAL A 246 -20.16 -11.47 12.85
CA VAL A 246 -19.05 -10.56 13.19
C VAL A 246 -19.49 -9.10 13.07
N ILE A 247 -19.22 -8.29 14.10
CA ILE A 247 -19.53 -6.86 14.11
C ILE A 247 -18.41 -6.04 14.75
N ASP A 248 -18.26 -4.79 14.32
CA ASP A 248 -17.39 -3.80 14.94
C ASP A 248 -18.07 -3.17 16.17
N ALA A 249 -17.31 -2.92 17.23
CA ALA A 249 -17.80 -2.25 18.44
C ALA A 249 -16.75 -1.30 19.02
N ARG A 250 -17.21 -0.34 19.81
CA ARG A 250 -16.35 0.55 20.61
C ARG A 250 -16.34 0.07 22.05
N ARG A 251 -15.16 -0.25 22.58
CA ARG A 251 -14.98 -0.56 24.01
C ARG A 251 -15.06 0.73 24.82
N LEU A 252 -15.99 0.81 25.75
CA LEU A 252 -16.28 2.03 26.51
C LEU A 252 -15.18 2.40 27.50
N SER A 253 -14.41 1.42 28.00
CA SER A 253 -13.35 1.67 29.00
C SER A 253 -12.18 2.51 28.49
N ASP A 254 -11.86 2.40 27.19
CA ASP A 254 -10.69 3.08 26.58
C ASP A 254 -10.99 3.72 25.21
N GLY A 255 -12.22 3.61 24.73
CA GLY A 255 -12.67 4.13 23.44
C GLY A 255 -12.08 3.40 22.23
N ARG A 256 -11.39 2.27 22.40
CA ARG A 256 -10.78 1.54 21.27
C ARG A 256 -11.83 0.73 20.51
N ASN A 257 -11.63 0.64 19.21
CA ASN A 257 -12.40 -0.29 18.39
C ASN A 257 -11.99 -1.73 18.71
N VAL A 258 -12.97 -2.61 18.76
CA VAL A 258 -12.83 -4.07 18.91
C VAL A 258 -13.74 -4.76 17.90
N VAL A 259 -13.59 -6.07 17.80
CA VAL A 259 -14.48 -6.93 17.02
C VAL A 259 -15.23 -7.83 17.98
N LEU A 260 -16.53 -7.98 17.78
CA LEU A 260 -17.33 -9.00 18.44
C LEU A 260 -17.63 -10.11 17.43
N LYS A 261 -17.26 -11.35 17.74
CA LYS A 261 -17.55 -12.54 16.93
C LYS A 261 -18.39 -13.53 17.72
N LYS A 262 -19.58 -13.84 17.22
CA LYS A 262 -20.43 -14.93 17.70
C LYS A 262 -19.83 -16.27 17.29
N VAL A 263 -19.75 -17.19 18.24
CA VAL A 263 -19.30 -18.56 18.03
C VAL A 263 -20.32 -19.50 18.67
N ASP A 264 -21.06 -20.21 17.81
CA ASP A 264 -21.93 -21.31 18.23
C ASP A 264 -21.06 -22.55 18.46
N GLN A 265 -20.92 -22.95 19.72
CA GLN A 265 -20.10 -24.09 20.13
C GLN A 265 -20.66 -25.43 19.64
N SER A 266 -21.94 -25.52 19.23
CA SER A 266 -22.48 -26.73 18.63
C SER A 266 -21.98 -26.94 17.19
N LEU A 267 -21.79 -25.84 16.46
CA LEU A 267 -21.28 -25.83 15.08
C LEU A 267 -19.75 -25.82 15.03
N HIS A 268 -19.12 -25.07 15.94
CA HIS A 268 -17.67 -24.87 16.03
C HIS A 268 -17.10 -25.31 17.40
N PRO A 269 -17.23 -26.59 17.78
CA PRO A 269 -16.97 -27.07 19.14
C PRO A 269 -15.53 -26.91 19.63
N PHE A 270 -14.57 -26.66 18.74
CA PHE A 270 -13.15 -26.58 19.08
C PHE A 270 -12.60 -25.14 19.02
N GLU A 271 -13.37 -24.17 18.51
CA GLU A 271 -12.84 -22.84 18.23
C GLU A 271 -12.42 -22.10 19.51
N LEU A 272 -13.25 -22.15 20.56
CA LEU A 272 -12.93 -21.53 21.85
C LEU A 272 -11.69 -22.18 22.48
N GLU A 273 -11.68 -23.52 22.60
CA GLU A 273 -10.56 -24.25 23.21
C GLU A 273 -9.23 -24.00 22.48
N ILE A 274 -9.24 -24.01 21.14
CA ILE A 274 -8.03 -23.76 20.34
C ILE A 274 -7.57 -22.32 20.51
N SER A 275 -8.49 -21.36 20.52
CA SER A 275 -8.16 -19.93 20.69
C SER A 275 -7.55 -19.66 22.06
N GLU A 276 -8.14 -20.20 23.13
CA GLU A 276 -7.59 -20.12 24.49
C GLU A 276 -6.24 -20.81 24.60
N PHE A 277 -6.09 -22.00 23.99
CA PHE A 277 -4.81 -22.70 23.96
C PHE A 277 -3.72 -21.87 23.29
N LEU A 278 -3.97 -21.35 22.08
CA LEU A 278 -2.99 -20.54 21.34
C LEU A 278 -2.64 -19.23 22.09
N ALA A 279 -3.61 -18.63 22.79
CA ALA A 279 -3.36 -17.48 23.66
C ALA A 279 -2.52 -17.85 24.90
N SER A 280 -2.75 -19.04 25.50
CA SER A 280 -2.03 -19.52 26.68
C SER A 280 -0.53 -19.79 26.43
N LEU A 281 -0.14 -20.03 25.17
CA LEU A 281 1.26 -20.19 24.75
C LEU A 281 2.04 -18.86 24.77
N GLY A 282 1.39 -17.77 25.19
CA GLY A 282 1.98 -16.48 25.44
C GLY A 282 2.24 -15.66 24.18
N LYS A 283 2.77 -14.46 24.40
CA LYS A 283 3.14 -13.51 23.34
C LYS A 283 4.51 -13.86 22.76
N SER A 284 4.73 -15.12 22.38
CA SER A 284 5.90 -15.46 21.57
C SER A 284 5.92 -14.57 20.34
N ARG A 285 7.11 -14.10 19.94
CA ARG A 285 7.29 -13.34 18.71
C ARG A 285 6.79 -14.12 17.49
N GLU A 286 6.91 -15.44 17.53
CA GLU A 286 6.48 -16.40 16.50
C GLU A 286 4.96 -16.65 16.54
N ASN A 287 4.28 -16.28 17.63
CA ASN A 287 2.84 -16.43 17.74
C ASN A 287 2.14 -15.33 16.94
N HIS A 288 1.75 -15.69 15.72
CA HIS A 288 0.94 -14.89 14.82
C HIS A 288 -0.55 -15.29 14.85
N CYS A 289 -1.03 -15.98 15.88
CA CYS A 289 -2.45 -16.26 16.06
C CYS A 289 -3.13 -15.06 16.76
N ILE A 290 -4.32 -14.68 16.31
CA ILE A 290 -5.11 -13.67 17.02
C ILE A 290 -5.48 -14.16 18.42
N SER A 291 -5.28 -13.30 19.43
CA SER A 291 -5.64 -13.60 20.81
C SER A 291 -7.01 -13.02 21.13
N ILE A 292 -7.82 -13.77 21.88
CA ILE A 292 -9.04 -13.27 22.49
C ILE A 292 -8.68 -12.25 23.57
N LEU A 293 -9.38 -11.11 23.59
CA LEU A 293 -9.25 -10.08 24.63
C LEU A 293 -10.17 -10.38 25.81
N GLU A 294 -11.39 -10.83 25.50
CA GLU A 294 -12.43 -11.16 26.47
C GLU A 294 -13.45 -12.12 25.84
N ILE A 295 -14.12 -12.93 26.67
CA ILE A 295 -15.19 -13.84 26.27
C ILE A 295 -16.46 -13.41 26.98
N LEU A 296 -17.49 -13.05 26.23
CA LEU A 296 -18.82 -12.75 26.75
C LEU A 296 -19.72 -13.98 26.56
N ARG A 297 -20.59 -14.23 27.53
CA ARG A 297 -21.53 -15.37 27.53
C ARG A 297 -22.96 -14.83 27.69
N PRO A 298 -23.76 -14.83 26.62
CA PRO A 298 -25.18 -14.51 26.71
C PRO A 298 -25.89 -15.45 27.70
N ALA A 299 -26.83 -14.94 28.47
CA ALA A 299 -27.54 -15.73 29.49
C ALA A 299 -28.66 -16.61 28.89
N ASP A 300 -29.16 -16.23 27.73
CA ASP A 300 -30.26 -16.82 26.99
C ASP A 300 -29.82 -17.98 26.07
N ASP A 301 -28.53 -18.06 25.72
CA ASP A 301 -27.97 -19.15 24.91
C ASP A 301 -26.65 -19.68 25.49
N GLN A 302 -26.70 -20.89 26.07
CA GLN A 302 -25.55 -21.55 26.68
C GLN A 302 -24.54 -22.11 25.66
N ASN A 303 -24.97 -22.32 24.40
CA ASN A 303 -24.09 -22.82 23.34
C ASN A 303 -23.35 -21.67 22.65
N LEU A 304 -23.78 -20.43 22.85
CA LEU A 304 -23.19 -19.26 22.23
C LEU A 304 -22.14 -18.62 23.13
N VAL A 305 -21.01 -18.26 22.53
CA VAL A 305 -20.03 -17.36 23.13
C VAL A 305 -19.73 -16.22 22.17
N ILE A 306 -19.40 -15.05 22.71
CA ILE A 306 -18.99 -13.90 21.92
C ILE A 306 -17.53 -13.59 22.26
N PHE A 307 -16.66 -13.70 21.26
CA PHE A 307 -15.28 -13.28 21.40
C PHE A 307 -15.18 -11.78 21.20
N VAL A 308 -14.49 -11.11 22.12
CA VAL A 308 -13.98 -9.77 21.91
C VAL A 308 -12.56 -9.90 21.37
N LEU A 309 -12.35 -9.50 20.12
CA LEU A 309 -11.07 -9.62 19.41
C LEU A 309 -10.45 -8.24 19.11
N PRO A 310 -9.13 -8.16 18.92
CA PRO A 310 -8.48 -6.96 18.43
C PRO A 310 -9.05 -6.50 17.09
N TYR A 311 -9.23 -5.19 16.94
CA TYR A 311 -9.70 -4.60 15.69
C TYR A 311 -8.55 -4.46 14.67
N LEU A 312 -8.49 -5.42 13.75
CA LEU A 312 -7.42 -5.55 12.75
C LEU A 312 -7.87 -5.10 11.34
N ARG A 313 -6.89 -4.91 10.46
CA ARG A 313 -7.10 -4.59 9.04
C ARG A 313 -6.73 -5.76 8.15
N ARG A 314 -7.29 -5.79 6.94
CA ARG A 314 -6.83 -6.71 5.89
C ARG A 314 -5.33 -6.53 5.61
N TYR A 315 -4.61 -7.64 5.46
CA TYR A 315 -3.15 -7.67 5.29
C TYR A 315 -2.61 -6.78 4.16
N ASN A 316 -3.41 -6.54 3.12
CA ASN A 316 -3.06 -5.78 1.92
C ASN A 316 -3.63 -4.35 1.89
N SER A 317 -4.12 -3.82 3.02
CA SER A 317 -4.72 -2.48 3.14
C SER A 317 -3.96 -1.59 4.15
N PRO A 318 -3.00 -0.76 3.69
CA PRO A 318 -2.82 -0.28 2.32
C PRO A 318 -2.04 -1.26 1.43
N ARG A 319 -2.04 -1.05 0.11
CA ARG A 319 -1.27 -1.91 -0.83
C ARG A 319 0.22 -1.92 -0.49
N PHE A 320 0.91 -3.01 -0.82
CA PHE A 320 2.35 -3.14 -0.65
C PHE A 320 3.11 -2.13 -1.51
N ASP A 321 4.00 -1.34 -0.91
CA ASP A 321 4.83 -0.33 -1.60
C ASP A 321 6.10 -0.96 -2.16
N THR A 322 6.68 -1.95 -1.47
CA THR A 322 7.93 -2.63 -1.86
C THR A 322 7.88 -4.15 -1.69
N PHE A 323 8.77 -4.87 -2.38
CA PHE A 323 8.90 -6.33 -2.21
C PHE A 323 9.25 -6.70 -0.77
N GLY A 324 10.07 -5.91 -0.08
CA GLY A 324 10.45 -6.16 1.31
C GLY A 324 9.26 -6.13 2.27
N GLU A 325 8.23 -5.31 1.99
CA GLU A 325 6.98 -5.34 2.76
C GLU A 325 6.22 -6.67 2.57
N ALA A 326 6.23 -7.24 1.35
CA ALA A 326 5.61 -8.53 1.07
C ALA A 326 6.43 -9.71 1.61
N VAL A 327 7.76 -9.64 1.53
CA VAL A 327 8.67 -10.63 2.11
C VAL A 327 8.52 -10.67 3.63
N GLU A 328 8.32 -9.53 4.30
CA GLU A 328 8.04 -9.50 5.73
C GLU A 328 6.69 -10.16 6.09
N LEU A 329 5.65 -9.97 5.27
CA LEU A 329 4.41 -10.74 5.41
C LEU A 329 4.69 -12.24 5.32
N PHE A 330 5.39 -12.68 4.27
CA PHE A 330 5.67 -14.10 4.07
C PHE A 330 6.41 -14.70 5.27
N ARG A 331 7.46 -14.03 5.75
CA ARG A 331 8.21 -14.44 6.94
C ARG A 331 7.29 -14.68 8.14
N GLN A 332 6.44 -13.71 8.47
CA GLN A 332 5.50 -13.81 9.59
C GLN A 332 4.45 -14.91 9.39
N LEU A 333 3.99 -15.15 8.16
CA LEU A 333 3.06 -16.25 7.86
C LEU A 333 3.73 -17.61 8.02
N PHE A 334 4.95 -17.80 7.51
CA PHE A 334 5.71 -19.03 7.71
C PHE A 334 5.94 -19.28 9.20
N GLU A 335 6.35 -18.26 9.97
CA GLU A 335 6.51 -18.36 11.43
C GLU A 335 5.20 -18.71 12.15
N GLY A 336 4.08 -18.08 11.77
CA GLY A 336 2.78 -18.36 12.36
C GLY A 336 2.31 -19.79 12.12
N VAL A 337 2.41 -20.28 10.89
CA VAL A 337 2.02 -21.66 10.55
C VAL A 337 2.97 -22.66 11.21
N GLN A 338 4.28 -22.37 11.20
CA GLN A 338 5.28 -23.19 11.88
C GLN A 338 5.02 -23.27 13.39
N PHE A 339 4.66 -22.16 14.02
CA PHE A 339 4.27 -22.10 15.44
C PHE A 339 3.03 -22.97 15.72
N MET A 340 1.98 -22.85 14.90
CA MET A 340 0.77 -23.70 15.05
C MET A 340 1.12 -25.18 14.91
N HIS A 341 1.89 -25.54 13.87
CA HIS A 341 2.26 -26.93 13.58
C HIS A 341 3.13 -27.54 14.67
N ARG A 342 4.08 -26.79 15.24
CA ARG A 342 4.90 -27.23 16.40
C ARG A 342 4.06 -27.49 17.64
N ASN A 343 2.95 -26.76 17.80
CA ASN A 343 1.99 -26.94 18.88
C ASN A 343 0.84 -27.91 18.52
N ASN A 344 1.02 -28.67 17.44
CA ASN A 344 0.08 -29.69 16.95
C ASN A 344 -1.30 -29.15 16.57
N VAL A 345 -1.37 -27.89 16.16
CA VAL A 345 -2.58 -27.25 15.64
C VAL A 345 -2.47 -27.11 14.12
N ALA A 346 -3.47 -27.58 13.40
CA ALA A 346 -3.65 -27.29 11.97
C ALA A 346 -4.76 -26.23 11.82
N HIS A 347 -4.48 -25.19 11.04
CA HIS A 347 -5.42 -24.09 10.81
C HIS A 347 -6.59 -24.52 9.92
N ARG A 348 -6.28 -25.21 8.84
CA ARG A 348 -7.17 -25.80 7.83
C ARG A 348 -7.96 -24.81 6.96
N ASP A 349 -7.65 -23.52 7.03
CA ASP A 349 -8.32 -22.48 6.23
C ASP A 349 -7.47 -21.23 6.01
N ILE A 350 -6.19 -21.40 5.64
CA ILE A 350 -5.30 -20.27 5.42
C ILE A 350 -5.62 -19.63 4.06
N HIS A 351 -6.29 -18.48 4.06
CA HIS A 351 -6.55 -17.72 2.83
C HIS A 351 -6.61 -16.22 3.11
N LEU A 352 -6.73 -15.41 2.06
CA LEU A 352 -6.70 -13.95 2.14
C LEU A 352 -7.71 -13.31 3.12
N GLY A 353 -8.81 -14.01 3.45
CA GLY A 353 -9.82 -13.56 4.40
C GLY A 353 -9.42 -13.78 5.86
N ASN A 354 -8.55 -14.76 6.11
CA ASN A 354 -8.08 -15.18 7.42
C ASN A 354 -6.66 -14.66 7.74
N ILE A 355 -6.17 -13.69 6.96
CA ILE A 355 -4.89 -13.03 7.17
C ILE A 355 -5.12 -11.53 7.38
N LEU A 356 -4.94 -11.08 8.61
CA LEU A 356 -5.11 -9.69 9.02
C LEU A 356 -3.78 -9.10 9.52
N MET A 357 -3.78 -7.81 9.81
CA MET A 357 -2.64 -7.12 10.41
C MET A 357 -3.07 -6.06 11.40
N ASP A 358 -2.24 -5.85 12.42
CA ASP A 358 -2.29 -4.63 13.20
C ASP A 358 -1.71 -3.48 12.37
N GLY A 359 -2.61 -2.69 11.80
CA GLY A 359 -2.29 -1.60 10.90
C GLY A 359 -2.77 -0.24 11.40
N ALA A 360 -3.22 -0.13 12.65
CA ALA A 360 -3.81 1.12 13.16
C ALA A 360 -2.84 2.29 13.07
N HIS A 361 -1.58 2.06 13.46
CA HIS A 361 -0.50 3.03 13.41
C HIS A 361 -0.06 3.39 11.98
N LEU A 362 -0.48 2.65 10.95
CA LEU A 362 -0.27 3.07 9.56
C LEU A 362 -1.12 4.29 9.19
N TYR A 363 -2.18 4.57 9.94
CA TYR A 363 -3.15 5.64 9.68
C TYR A 363 -3.14 6.63 10.85
N PRO A 364 -2.21 7.62 10.88
CA PRO A 364 -2.10 8.57 11.99
C PRO A 364 -3.35 9.41 12.26
N ARG A 365 -4.24 9.52 11.27
CA ARG A 365 -5.53 10.23 11.36
C ARG A 365 -6.73 9.28 11.52
N GLY A 366 -6.48 8.02 11.82
CA GLY A 366 -7.51 6.98 11.87
C GLY A 366 -8.11 6.63 10.51
N PHE A 367 -9.10 5.76 10.55
CA PHE A 367 -9.89 5.28 9.42
C PHE A 367 -11.24 4.76 9.94
N HIS A 368 -12.17 4.56 9.02
CA HIS A 368 -13.54 4.18 9.34
C HIS A 368 -13.65 2.82 10.06
N PRO A 369 -14.45 2.69 11.15
CA PRO A 369 -14.59 1.45 11.94
C PRO A 369 -15.34 0.31 11.22
N ASP A 370 -16.23 0.60 10.28
CA ASP A 370 -16.85 -0.47 9.47
C ASP A 370 -15.82 -1.26 8.63
N PHE A 371 -15.90 -2.59 8.67
CA PHE A 371 -14.94 -3.50 8.04
C PHE A 371 -14.86 -3.37 6.51
N GLN A 372 -15.97 -3.07 5.85
CA GLN A 372 -16.00 -2.91 4.40
C GLN A 372 -15.44 -1.53 3.98
N HIS A 373 -15.57 -0.55 4.87
CA HIS A 373 -15.24 0.84 4.62
C HIS A 373 -13.97 1.33 5.30
N GLN A 374 -13.15 0.45 5.87
CA GLN A 374 -11.84 0.75 6.48
C GLN A 374 -10.86 1.57 5.59
N HIS A 375 -11.11 1.69 4.29
CA HIS A 375 -10.34 2.53 3.38
C HIS A 375 -10.72 4.02 3.46
N LEU A 376 -11.88 4.35 4.03
CA LEU A 376 -12.41 5.70 4.18
C LEU A 376 -11.92 6.35 5.48
N LYS A 377 -11.99 7.69 5.50
CA LYS A 377 -11.86 8.49 6.72
C LYS A 377 -13.11 8.29 7.60
N VAL A 378 -12.95 8.51 8.90
CA VAL A 378 -14.02 8.34 9.91
C VAL A 378 -15.29 9.12 9.53
N ASP A 379 -15.16 10.41 9.18
CA ASP A 379 -16.35 11.26 8.98
C ASP A 379 -16.61 11.64 7.51
N LYS A 380 -15.89 11.03 6.56
CA LYS A 380 -15.92 11.46 5.15
C LYS A 380 -15.75 10.31 4.19
N TYR A 381 -16.53 10.36 3.11
CA TYR A 381 -16.36 9.58 1.88
C TYR A 381 -15.11 10.00 1.11
N ALA A 382 -13.94 9.78 1.70
CA ALA A 382 -12.64 10.05 1.11
C ALA A 382 -11.60 9.08 1.67
N ASP A 383 -10.61 8.72 0.86
CA ASP A 383 -9.55 7.79 1.27
C ASP A 383 -8.80 8.24 2.52
N ALA A 384 -8.67 7.34 3.48
CA ALA A 384 -7.87 7.55 4.68
C ALA A 384 -6.38 7.64 4.33
N SER A 385 -5.73 8.65 4.88
CA SER A 385 -4.31 8.90 4.66
C SER A 385 -3.46 7.96 5.50
N HIS A 386 -2.51 7.29 4.86
CA HIS A 386 -1.65 6.32 5.49
C HIS A 386 -0.16 6.53 5.19
N THR A 387 0.68 5.93 6.01
CA THR A 387 2.11 5.71 5.75
C THR A 387 2.34 4.32 5.14
N THR A 388 3.60 3.91 4.96
CA THR A 388 3.95 2.58 4.44
C THR A 388 4.48 1.67 5.54
N ARG A 389 4.45 0.36 5.31
CA ARG A 389 5.00 -0.63 6.26
C ARG A 389 6.51 -0.47 6.40
N THR A 390 7.19 0.01 5.35
CA THR A 390 8.62 0.38 5.41
C THR A 390 8.91 1.38 6.53
N TRP A 391 8.00 2.34 6.75
CA TRP A 391 8.16 3.37 7.77
C TRP A 391 7.65 2.95 9.14
N ARG A 392 6.59 2.14 9.15
CA ARG A 392 5.93 1.66 10.36
C ARG A 392 5.65 0.16 10.17
N PRO A 393 6.59 -0.72 10.57
CA PRO A 393 6.42 -2.18 10.56
C PRO A 393 5.10 -2.62 11.18
N VAL A 394 4.50 -3.68 10.65
CA VAL A 394 3.22 -4.23 11.13
C VAL A 394 3.40 -5.67 11.58
N LYS A 395 2.54 -6.12 12.50
CA LYS A 395 2.40 -7.53 12.85
C LYS A 395 1.18 -8.10 12.11
N TYR A 396 1.36 -9.24 11.47
CA TYR A 396 0.32 -10.01 10.79
C TYR A 396 -0.24 -11.08 11.72
N TYR A 397 -1.51 -11.43 11.51
CA TYR A 397 -2.23 -12.42 12.29
C TYR A 397 -3.00 -13.39 11.39
N LEU A 398 -2.89 -14.67 11.70
CA LEU A 398 -3.81 -15.72 11.31
C LEU A 398 -5.04 -15.64 12.21
N VAL A 399 -6.22 -15.65 11.60
CA VAL A 399 -7.51 -15.51 12.29
C VAL A 399 -8.48 -16.59 11.85
N ASP A 400 -9.56 -16.72 12.63
CA ASP A 400 -10.63 -17.69 12.41
C ASP A 400 -10.19 -19.16 12.57
N PHE A 401 -10.40 -19.67 13.79
CA PHE A 401 -10.07 -21.05 14.13
C PHE A 401 -11.30 -21.98 14.10
N GLY A 402 -12.40 -21.54 13.47
CA GLY A 402 -13.69 -22.25 13.45
C GLY A 402 -13.63 -23.68 12.90
N ILE A 403 -12.66 -23.97 12.02
CA ILE A 403 -12.43 -25.31 11.48
C ILE A 403 -11.04 -25.88 11.82
N SER A 404 -10.27 -25.18 12.66
CA SER A 404 -8.98 -25.66 13.13
C SER A 404 -9.13 -26.90 14.01
N ARG A 405 -8.04 -27.67 14.11
CA ARG A 405 -7.98 -28.85 14.99
C ARG A 405 -6.63 -28.91 15.68
N ARG A 406 -6.65 -29.32 16.94
CA ARG A 406 -5.48 -29.68 17.72
C ARG A 406 -5.39 -31.19 17.82
N TYR A 407 -4.20 -31.72 17.62
CA TYR A 407 -3.92 -33.16 17.65
C TYR A 407 -2.94 -33.47 18.77
N THR A 408 -3.03 -34.67 19.31
CA THR A 408 -2.07 -35.18 20.29
C THR A 408 -0.73 -35.52 19.61
N PRO A 409 0.39 -35.51 20.35
CA PRO A 409 1.67 -35.96 19.82
C PRO A 409 1.64 -37.41 19.28
N ALA A 410 0.81 -38.28 19.88
CA ALA A 410 0.61 -39.65 19.42
C ALA A 410 -0.08 -39.70 18.05
N GLU A 411 -1.15 -38.92 17.83
CA GLU A 411 -1.82 -38.81 16.54
C GLU A 411 -0.90 -38.23 15.46
N ARG A 412 -0.02 -37.29 15.82
CA ARG A 412 1.00 -36.76 14.90
C ARG A 412 1.98 -37.82 14.46
N LYS A 413 2.52 -38.58 15.42
CA LYS A 413 3.48 -39.66 15.14
C LYS A 413 2.88 -40.78 14.27
N ALA A 414 1.58 -41.02 14.40
CA ALA A 414 0.87 -42.04 13.63
C ALA A 414 0.53 -41.61 12.18
N GLY A 415 0.83 -40.38 11.77
CA GLY A 415 0.46 -39.84 10.46
C GLY A 415 -0.99 -39.34 10.44
N THR A 416 -1.23 -38.18 11.05
CA THR A 416 -2.56 -37.59 11.23
C THR A 416 -3.34 -37.53 9.92
N ARG A 417 -4.52 -38.15 9.91
CA ARG A 417 -5.47 -38.09 8.80
C ARG A 417 -6.87 -37.80 9.31
N ASP A 418 -7.46 -36.72 8.84
CA ASP A 418 -8.74 -36.22 9.32
C ASP A 418 -9.70 -35.92 8.17
N ARG A 419 -11.00 -35.90 8.45
CA ARG A 419 -12.05 -35.62 7.47
C ARG A 419 -11.82 -34.28 6.79
N ILE A 420 -12.22 -34.14 5.54
CA ILE A 420 -12.18 -32.86 4.83
C ILE A 420 -13.27 -31.94 5.39
N ILE A 421 -12.91 -30.68 5.61
CA ILE A 421 -13.84 -29.59 5.91
C ILE A 421 -13.57 -28.51 4.87
N LEU A 422 -14.59 -28.14 4.10
CA LEU A 422 -14.43 -27.15 3.02
C LEU A 422 -14.48 -25.75 3.61
N GLY A 423 -13.33 -25.08 3.63
CA GLY A 423 -13.18 -23.69 4.05
C GLY A 423 -13.36 -22.67 2.91
N GLY A 424 -12.77 -21.50 3.10
CA GLY A 424 -12.78 -20.40 2.14
C GLY A 424 -12.03 -20.73 0.85
N ASP A 425 -10.89 -21.44 0.95
CA ASP A 425 -10.19 -21.97 -0.22
C ASP A 425 -10.55 -23.43 -0.49
N LYS A 426 -11.09 -23.67 -1.69
CA LYS A 426 -11.57 -24.97 -2.17
C LYS A 426 -10.69 -25.54 -3.28
N SER A 427 -9.52 -24.95 -3.52
CA SER A 427 -8.59 -25.41 -4.55
C SER A 427 -7.69 -26.61 -4.19
N PRO A 428 -7.48 -27.03 -2.92
CA PRO A 428 -6.65 -28.20 -2.65
C PRO A 428 -7.09 -29.41 -3.48
N PRO A 429 -6.18 -30.07 -4.22
CA PRO A 429 -6.53 -31.21 -5.09
C PRO A 429 -7.19 -32.35 -4.34
N GLU A 430 -6.76 -32.61 -3.11
CA GLU A 430 -7.34 -33.63 -2.24
C GLU A 430 -8.81 -33.33 -1.83
N HIS A 431 -9.28 -32.09 -1.98
CA HIS A 431 -10.69 -31.71 -1.76
C HIS A 431 -11.59 -31.93 -2.98
N GLN A 432 -11.03 -32.25 -4.14
CA GLN A 432 -11.77 -32.41 -5.40
C GLN A 432 -11.95 -33.88 -5.81
N GLY A 433 -11.24 -34.81 -5.18
CA GLY A 433 -11.30 -36.24 -5.46
C GLY A 433 -12.24 -37.03 -4.55
N ASN A 434 -12.20 -38.36 -4.67
CA ASN A 434 -12.95 -39.29 -3.82
C ASN A 434 -12.28 -39.52 -2.44
N GLN A 435 -11.28 -38.72 -2.09
CA GLN A 435 -10.57 -38.84 -0.82
C GLN A 435 -11.44 -38.26 0.30
N TYR A 436 -11.58 -38.99 1.40
CA TYR A 436 -12.42 -38.58 2.53
C TYR A 436 -11.61 -38.12 3.75
N LYS A 437 -10.31 -38.43 3.79
CA LYS A 437 -9.37 -38.01 4.85
C LYS A 437 -8.08 -37.46 4.26
N VAL A 438 -7.57 -36.38 4.84
CA VAL A 438 -6.39 -35.65 4.39
C VAL A 438 -5.43 -35.45 5.56
N ASP A 439 -4.15 -35.23 5.25
CA ASP A 439 -3.21 -34.70 6.24
C ASP A 439 -3.44 -33.19 6.35
N PRO A 440 -4.01 -32.71 7.48
CA PRO A 440 -4.37 -31.29 7.61
C PRO A 440 -3.13 -30.37 7.62
N PHE A 441 -1.95 -30.87 7.99
CA PHE A 441 -0.71 -30.09 8.01
C PHE A 441 -0.16 -29.89 6.60
N ALA A 442 -0.20 -30.93 5.77
CA ALA A 442 0.16 -30.82 4.35
C ALA A 442 -0.84 -29.93 3.58
N THR A 443 -2.12 -29.93 3.98
CA THR A 443 -3.13 -29.03 3.41
C THR A 443 -2.87 -27.57 3.83
N ASP A 444 -2.46 -27.28 5.06
CA ASP A 444 -2.05 -25.93 5.49
C ASP A 444 -0.88 -25.37 4.67
N VAL A 445 0.13 -26.21 4.39
CA VAL A 445 1.26 -25.82 3.54
C VAL A 445 0.79 -25.49 2.13
N TYR A 446 -0.13 -26.30 1.57
CA TYR A 446 -0.73 -25.99 0.27
C TYR A 446 -1.47 -24.65 0.30
N PHE A 447 -2.30 -24.40 1.32
CA PHE A 447 -3.05 -23.16 1.44
C PHE A 447 -2.14 -21.93 1.49
N LEU A 448 -1.07 -21.97 2.28
CA LEU A 448 -0.09 -20.89 2.34
C LEU A 448 0.61 -20.66 0.98
N GLY A 449 1.02 -21.75 0.31
CA GLY A 449 1.63 -21.67 -1.02
C GLY A 449 0.67 -21.11 -2.07
N ASN A 450 -0.59 -21.55 -2.03
CA ASN A 450 -1.63 -21.12 -2.96
C ASN A 450 -2.03 -19.65 -2.72
N PHE A 451 -2.06 -19.19 -1.47
CA PHE A 451 -2.21 -17.77 -1.15
C PHE A 451 -1.11 -16.93 -1.81
N ILE A 452 0.16 -17.31 -1.68
CA ILE A 452 1.28 -16.60 -2.32
C ILE A 452 1.14 -16.62 -3.85
N LYS A 453 0.84 -17.80 -4.42
CA LYS A 453 0.62 -17.99 -5.86
C LYS A 453 -0.45 -17.06 -6.41
N THR A 454 -1.64 -17.09 -5.79
CA THR A 454 -2.83 -16.40 -6.31
C THR A 454 -2.81 -14.91 -5.98
N GLU A 455 -2.40 -14.51 -4.78
CA GLU A 455 -2.46 -13.10 -4.37
C GLU A 455 -1.22 -12.30 -4.81
N PHE A 456 -0.06 -12.95 -5.01
CA PHE A 456 1.18 -12.25 -5.35
C PHE A 456 1.73 -12.54 -6.75
N MET A 457 1.62 -13.76 -7.26
CA MET A 457 2.28 -14.14 -8.51
C MET A 457 1.36 -14.05 -9.73
N THR A 458 0.28 -14.84 -9.76
CA THR A 458 -0.57 -15.01 -10.95
C THR A 458 -1.83 -14.17 -10.94
N GLY A 459 -2.35 -13.83 -9.75
CA GLY A 459 -3.69 -13.25 -9.59
C GLY A 459 -4.76 -14.32 -9.39
N ASN A 460 -5.90 -13.91 -8.85
CA ASN A 460 -7.06 -14.76 -8.65
C ASN A 460 -8.14 -14.41 -9.69
N LYS A 461 -8.35 -15.31 -10.66
CA LYS A 461 -9.37 -15.12 -11.72
C LYS A 461 -10.79 -15.04 -11.15
N ARG A 462 -11.10 -15.80 -10.08
CA ARG A 462 -12.43 -15.80 -9.46
C ARG A 462 -12.73 -14.46 -8.78
N LEU A 463 -11.73 -13.87 -8.13
CA LEU A 463 -11.85 -12.57 -7.45
C LEU A 463 -11.50 -11.38 -8.35
N LEU A 464 -11.23 -11.63 -9.63
CA LEU A 464 -10.80 -10.62 -10.59
C LEU A 464 -9.60 -9.80 -10.09
N THR A 465 -8.72 -10.39 -9.26
CA THR A 465 -7.48 -9.74 -8.81
C THR A 465 -6.35 -10.07 -9.77
N ALA A 466 -5.34 -9.20 -9.82
CA ALA A 466 -4.16 -9.42 -10.63
C ALA A 466 -2.95 -9.63 -9.73
N GLY A 467 -2.11 -10.60 -10.10
CA GLY A 467 -0.82 -10.78 -9.48
C GLY A 467 0.12 -9.60 -9.78
N PHE A 468 1.34 -9.71 -9.28
CA PHE A 468 2.37 -8.71 -9.44
C PHE A 468 3.53 -9.26 -10.27
N HIS A 469 4.27 -8.35 -10.90
CA HIS A 469 5.54 -8.69 -11.54
C HIS A 469 6.63 -8.81 -10.48
N GLY A 470 7.64 -9.64 -10.73
CA GLY A 470 8.86 -9.66 -9.92
C GLY A 470 8.83 -10.60 -8.72
N PHE A 471 7.78 -11.42 -8.54
CA PHE A 471 7.70 -12.44 -7.48
C PHE A 471 8.17 -13.83 -7.95
N GLU A 472 8.83 -13.92 -9.11
CA GLU A 472 9.32 -15.18 -9.68
C GLU A 472 10.36 -15.88 -8.77
N PHE A 473 11.00 -15.13 -7.85
CA PHE A 473 11.89 -15.70 -6.84
C PHE A 473 11.19 -16.64 -5.84
N MET A 474 9.86 -16.63 -5.76
CA MET A 474 9.08 -17.57 -4.94
C MET A 474 8.63 -18.81 -5.72
N ALA A 475 8.88 -18.88 -7.03
CA ALA A 475 8.22 -19.83 -7.91
C ALA A 475 8.49 -21.29 -7.53
N ASP A 476 9.75 -21.64 -7.25
CA ASP A 476 10.14 -23.01 -6.93
C ASP A 476 9.52 -23.46 -5.61
N LEU A 477 9.67 -22.67 -4.54
CA LEU A 477 9.05 -22.95 -3.24
C LEU A 477 7.52 -23.06 -3.33
N VAL A 478 6.86 -22.15 -4.07
CA VAL A 478 5.40 -22.20 -4.24
C VAL A 478 4.99 -23.45 -5.02
N ALA A 479 5.76 -23.88 -6.02
CA ALA A 479 5.50 -25.11 -6.75
C ALA A 479 5.63 -26.35 -5.85
N GLU A 480 6.63 -26.39 -4.99
CA GLU A 480 6.81 -27.45 -3.97
C GLU A 480 5.65 -27.49 -2.96
N MET A 481 5.26 -26.34 -2.42
CA MET A 481 4.16 -26.25 -1.45
C MET A 481 2.80 -26.60 -2.07
N THR A 482 2.61 -26.34 -3.37
CA THR A 482 1.34 -26.56 -4.08
C THR A 482 1.30 -27.83 -4.94
N GLN A 483 2.17 -28.81 -4.62
CA GLN A 483 2.15 -30.12 -5.26
C GLN A 483 0.76 -30.79 -5.16
N GLU A 484 0.36 -31.48 -6.23
CA GLU A 484 -0.92 -32.17 -6.28
C GLU A 484 -1.01 -33.30 -5.25
N ASP A 485 0.06 -34.08 -5.15
CA ASP A 485 0.22 -35.12 -4.15
C ASP A 485 0.62 -34.50 -2.79
N PRO A 486 -0.23 -34.55 -1.76
CA PRO A 486 0.08 -33.97 -0.45
C PRO A 486 1.34 -34.55 0.19
N SER A 487 1.70 -35.80 -0.11
CA SER A 487 2.89 -36.45 0.48
C SER A 487 4.21 -35.93 -0.08
N LYS A 488 4.17 -35.23 -1.23
CA LYS A 488 5.34 -34.60 -1.86
C LYS A 488 5.54 -33.15 -1.45
N ARG A 489 4.59 -32.57 -0.69
CA ARG A 489 4.72 -31.21 -0.19
C ARG A 489 5.77 -31.20 0.94
N PRO A 490 6.58 -30.14 1.03
CA PRO A 490 7.48 -29.99 2.17
C PRO A 490 6.67 -29.83 3.46
N THR A 491 7.26 -30.24 4.58
CA THR A 491 6.78 -29.80 5.89
C THR A 491 6.93 -28.28 6.02
N ILE A 492 6.21 -27.68 6.98
CA ILE A 492 6.35 -26.23 7.20
C ILE A 492 7.75 -25.83 7.63
N ASP A 493 8.50 -26.69 8.33
CA ASP A 493 9.89 -26.44 8.73
C ASP A 493 10.81 -26.40 7.50
N GLU A 494 10.65 -27.35 6.58
CA GLU A 494 11.39 -27.38 5.30
C GLU A 494 11.04 -26.18 4.41
N ALA A 495 9.74 -25.86 4.30
CA ALA A 495 9.27 -24.70 3.54
C ALA A 495 9.81 -23.38 4.12
N SER A 496 9.86 -23.26 5.45
CA SER A 496 10.44 -22.09 6.14
C SER A 496 11.95 -21.99 5.91
N ALA A 497 12.66 -23.12 5.90
CA ALA A 497 14.09 -23.15 5.59
C ALA A 497 14.39 -22.74 4.15
N HIS A 498 13.62 -23.25 3.18
CA HIS A 498 13.72 -22.84 1.78
C HIS A 498 13.36 -21.35 1.62
N PHE A 499 12.31 -20.87 2.26
CA PHE A 499 11.97 -19.43 2.25
C PHE A 499 13.12 -18.57 2.81
N ALA A 500 13.78 -19.00 3.88
CA ALA A 500 14.92 -18.27 4.43
C ALA A 500 16.11 -18.19 3.44
N GLN A 501 16.32 -19.22 2.61
CA GLN A 501 17.31 -19.18 1.52
C GLN A 501 16.89 -18.21 0.41
N VAL A 502 15.62 -18.23 0.01
CA VAL A 502 15.04 -17.29 -0.95
C VAL A 502 15.22 -15.85 -0.44
N GLN A 503 14.89 -15.58 0.82
CA GLN A 503 15.04 -14.25 1.41
C GLN A 503 16.51 -13.78 1.40
N LYS A 504 17.47 -14.66 1.70
CA LYS A 504 18.91 -14.34 1.70
C LYS A 504 19.47 -14.04 0.30
N SER A 505 18.89 -14.61 -0.75
CA SER A 505 19.33 -14.36 -2.13
C SER A 505 18.86 -13.00 -2.68
N LEU A 506 17.87 -12.37 -2.04
CA LEU A 506 17.33 -11.08 -2.48
C LEU A 506 18.26 -9.91 -2.12
N SER A 507 18.66 -9.15 -3.14
CA SER A 507 19.42 -7.92 -2.93
C SER A 507 18.58 -6.84 -2.22
N ALA A 508 19.24 -5.94 -1.49
CA ALA A 508 18.59 -4.79 -0.86
C ALA A 508 17.83 -3.92 -1.90
N TRP A 509 18.34 -3.84 -3.13
CA TRP A 509 17.69 -3.15 -4.25
C TRP A 509 16.38 -3.82 -4.67
N LYS A 510 16.38 -5.15 -4.80
CA LYS A 510 15.16 -5.90 -5.09
C LYS A 510 14.12 -5.72 -3.99
N LEU A 511 14.52 -5.84 -2.72
CA LEU A 511 13.64 -5.64 -1.58
C LEU A 511 13.02 -4.23 -1.53
N ARG A 512 13.76 -3.19 -1.95
CA ARG A 512 13.25 -1.81 -2.01
C ARG A 512 12.53 -1.46 -3.31
N SER A 513 12.53 -2.35 -4.29
CA SER A 513 11.87 -2.11 -5.57
C SER A 513 10.36 -2.10 -5.40
N ARG A 514 9.68 -1.36 -6.28
CA ARG A 514 8.24 -1.17 -6.22
C ARG A 514 7.50 -2.45 -6.61
N VAL A 515 6.43 -2.76 -5.88
CA VAL A 515 5.46 -3.80 -6.29
C VAL A 515 4.59 -3.24 -7.42
N VAL A 516 4.54 -3.95 -8.55
CA VAL A 516 3.80 -3.51 -9.76
C VAL A 516 2.78 -4.55 -10.15
N SER A 517 1.50 -4.16 -10.18
CA SER A 517 0.41 -5.05 -10.59
C SER A 517 0.52 -5.39 -12.08
N ARG A 518 0.25 -6.64 -12.44
CA ARG A 518 0.18 -7.13 -13.82
C ARG A 518 -0.95 -6.49 -14.63
N LYS A 519 -1.96 -5.92 -13.96
CA LYS A 519 -3.02 -5.10 -14.61
C LYS A 519 -2.55 -3.69 -14.99
N SER A 520 -1.33 -3.28 -14.61
CA SER A 520 -0.82 -1.94 -14.95
C SER A 520 -0.44 -1.88 -16.43
N LEU A 521 -1.41 -1.56 -17.28
CA LEU A 521 -1.28 -1.53 -18.75
C LEU A 521 -0.33 -0.46 -19.31
N ARG A 522 0.09 0.53 -18.50
CA ARG A 522 1.02 1.59 -18.93
C ARG A 522 2.22 1.69 -18.02
N TYR A 523 3.40 1.75 -18.62
CA TYR A 523 4.61 2.23 -17.95
C TYR A 523 4.39 3.68 -17.49
N ARG A 524 4.57 3.92 -16.20
CA ARG A 524 4.33 5.22 -15.54
C ARG A 524 5.64 5.70 -14.92
N PRO A 525 6.52 6.35 -15.70
CA PRO A 525 7.85 6.77 -15.23
C PRO A 525 7.76 7.74 -14.07
N ASP A 526 6.75 8.62 -14.04
CA ASP A 526 6.42 9.52 -12.93
C ASP A 526 6.34 8.77 -11.59
N ARG A 527 5.64 7.63 -11.58
CA ARG A 527 5.50 6.81 -10.37
C ARG A 527 6.79 6.08 -9.99
N VAL A 528 7.67 5.82 -10.95
CA VAL A 528 8.98 5.21 -10.70
C VAL A 528 9.92 6.24 -10.07
N THR A 529 9.97 7.45 -10.61
CA THR A 529 10.74 8.56 -10.05
C THR A 529 10.27 8.90 -8.64
N MET A 530 8.96 9.08 -8.43
CA MET A 530 8.41 9.36 -7.10
C MET A 530 8.61 8.22 -6.10
N HIS A 531 8.72 6.97 -6.57
CA HIS A 531 9.08 5.83 -5.72
C HIS A 531 10.51 5.97 -5.21
N TRP A 532 11.46 6.16 -6.11
CA TRP A 532 12.88 6.26 -5.75
C TRP A 532 13.20 7.51 -4.93
N LEU A 533 12.54 8.65 -5.19
CA LEU A 533 12.62 9.82 -4.32
C LEU A 533 12.16 9.51 -2.88
N ARG A 534 11.07 8.75 -2.72
CA ARG A 534 10.63 8.26 -1.40
C ARG A 534 11.64 7.28 -0.79
N ARG A 535 12.33 6.47 -1.59
CA ARG A 535 13.37 5.53 -1.11
C ARG A 535 14.65 6.23 -0.69
N LEU A 536 15.05 7.33 -1.33
CA LEU A 536 16.18 8.16 -0.86
C LEU A 536 15.97 8.56 0.60
N ARG A 537 14.74 8.96 0.96
CA ARG A 537 14.38 9.22 2.35
C ARG A 537 14.55 7.97 3.22
N SER A 538 14.09 6.79 2.78
CA SER A 538 14.30 5.55 3.52
C SER A 538 15.78 5.21 3.75
N PHE A 539 16.68 5.52 2.79
CA PHE A 539 18.13 5.36 2.96
C PHE A 539 18.71 6.35 3.97
N ILE A 540 18.35 7.63 3.86
CA ILE A 540 18.78 8.69 4.79
C ILE A 540 18.41 8.33 6.23
N PHE A 541 17.18 7.85 6.44
CA PHE A 541 16.67 7.43 7.74
C PHE A 541 17.00 5.97 8.10
N ARG A 542 17.90 5.31 7.35
CA ARG A 542 18.37 3.92 7.58
C ARG A 542 17.24 2.91 7.82
N ARG A 543 16.09 3.08 7.18
CA ARG A 543 14.95 2.15 7.30
C ARG A 543 15.32 0.82 6.67
N LEU A 544 15.03 -0.29 7.34
CA LEU A 544 15.30 -1.64 6.82
C LEU A 544 14.57 -1.87 5.48
N ALA A 545 15.17 -2.70 4.62
CA ALA A 545 14.54 -3.07 3.35
C ALA A 545 13.36 -4.03 3.58
N ILE A 546 13.51 -4.95 4.53
CA ILE A 546 12.44 -5.77 5.10
C ILE A 546 12.04 -5.09 6.41
N PRO A 547 10.83 -4.52 6.52
CA PRO A 547 10.44 -3.74 7.69
C PRO A 547 9.97 -4.64 8.82
N THR A 548 10.93 -5.34 9.43
CA THR A 548 10.69 -6.11 10.64
C THR A 548 10.51 -5.15 11.81
N SER A 549 9.53 -5.43 12.68
CA SER A 549 9.37 -4.67 13.93
C SER A 549 10.61 -4.89 14.80
N LEU A 550 11.22 -3.80 15.25
CA LEU A 550 12.14 -3.85 16.38
C LEU A 550 11.22 -3.87 17.60
N GLU A 551 11.06 -5.04 18.22
CA GLU A 551 10.30 -5.18 19.46
C GLU A 551 10.91 -4.35 20.60
#